data_AF-A0A099UFS2-F1
#
_entry.id   AF-A0A099UFS2-F1
#
_cell.length_a   1.000
_cell.length_b   1.000
_cell.length_c   1.000
_cell.angle_alpha   90.00
_cell.angle_beta   90.00
_cell.angle_gamma   90.00
#
_symmetry.space_group_name_H-M   'P 1'
#
loop_
_entity.id
_entity.type
_entity.pdbx_description
1 polymer ?
#
loop_
_entity_poly.entity_id
_entity_poly.type
_entity_poly.pdbx_seq_one_letter_code
_entity_poly.pdbx_strand_id
1 'polypeptide(L)'
;MSMETNDEIIWELKRTKNLFFCINFLWSILFRFCVSCFLIYIVFVYFDKLHFLIFVFIALIILYYLFGVVLSLNLKAIQITHNNFILKKYIGSDIILPLGSFYICEEDEILKISFDTIITIRKLATKAILPKYFFIDFSNTNIQEIYETIKPYIKNSLIQMNQNDYNCFKNNSFFKEGLPSDYIDFDEIDTLREVRQ
;
A
#
# COMPACT_ATOMS: atom_id res chain seq x y z
N MET A 1 17.63 -22.51 11.61
CA MET A 1 18.52 -22.88 10.50
C MET A 1 18.07 -22.05 9.31
N SER A 2 18.59 -20.83 9.21
CA SER A 2 18.23 -19.85 8.18
C SER A 2 18.99 -20.18 6.90
N MET A 3 18.27 -20.59 5.85
CA MET A 3 18.78 -20.48 4.49
C MET A 3 18.93 -18.99 4.21
N GLU A 4 20.16 -18.48 4.34
CA GLU A 4 20.59 -17.24 3.69
C GLU A 4 20.63 -17.53 2.19
N THR A 5 19.47 -17.47 1.53
CA THR A 5 19.44 -17.10 0.11
C THR A 5 19.92 -15.68 0.06
N ASN A 6 21.18 -15.51 -0.33
CA ASN A 6 21.83 -14.23 -0.60
C ASN A 6 21.22 -13.63 -1.87
N ASP A 7 19.91 -13.38 -1.83
CA ASP A 7 19.16 -12.72 -2.89
C ASP A 7 19.61 -11.26 -2.87
N GLU A 8 20.41 -10.89 -3.87
CA GLU A 8 20.97 -9.54 -4.01
C GLU A 8 19.84 -8.50 -3.96
N ILE A 9 20.02 -7.50 -3.10
CA ILE A 9 19.08 -6.39 -2.97
C ILE A 9 19.33 -5.44 -4.14
N ILE A 10 18.39 -5.41 -5.09
CA ILE A 10 18.47 -4.53 -6.27
C ILE A 10 17.90 -3.14 -5.98
N TRP A 11 17.03 -3.02 -4.99
CA TRP A 11 16.46 -1.75 -4.56
C TRP A 11 16.07 -1.78 -3.08
N GLU A 12 16.24 -0.65 -2.39
CA GLU A 12 15.83 -0.47 -1.01
C GLU A 12 15.23 0.92 -0.81
N LEU A 13 14.18 1.01 0.02
CA LEU A 13 13.55 2.27 0.38
C LEU A 13 14.53 3.12 1.21
N LYS A 14 14.99 4.20 0.62
CA LYS A 14 15.80 5.23 1.26
C LYS A 14 14.88 6.30 1.83
N ARG A 15 15.10 6.68 3.09
CA ARG A 15 14.38 7.77 3.76
C ARG A 15 15.33 8.92 4.05
N THR A 16 15.06 10.09 3.48
CA THR A 16 15.82 11.30 3.83
C THR A 16 15.33 11.84 5.17
N LYS A 17 16.11 11.64 6.23
CA LYS A 17 15.78 12.13 7.57
C LYS A 17 16.18 13.60 7.68
N ASN A 18 15.25 14.50 7.33
CA ASN A 18 15.41 15.94 7.53
C ASN A 18 14.42 16.45 8.60
N LEU A 19 14.60 17.69 9.05
CA LEU A 19 13.73 18.30 10.05
C LEU A 19 12.27 18.34 9.59
N PHE A 20 12.05 18.61 8.30
CA PHE A 20 10.73 18.66 7.68
C PHE A 20 9.98 17.32 7.79
N PHE A 21 10.67 16.20 7.55
CA PHE A 21 10.15 14.85 7.78
C PHE A 21 9.71 14.66 9.23
N CYS A 22 10.55 15.01 10.20
CA CYS A 22 10.20 14.87 11.61
C CYS A 22 8.95 15.68 11.99
N ILE A 23 8.84 16.92 11.48
CA ILE A 23 7.68 17.79 11.69
C ILE A 23 6.43 17.16 11.09
N ASN A 24 6.47 16.72 9.83
CA ASN A 24 5.32 16.10 9.17
C ASN A 24 4.91 14.78 9.83
N PHE A 25 5.88 13.97 10.26
CA PHE A 25 5.63 12.73 10.97
C PHE A 25 4.91 12.99 12.30
N LEU A 26 5.43 13.92 13.10
CA LEU A 26 4.80 14.31 14.36
C LEU A 26 3.41 14.93 14.13
N TRP A 27 3.26 15.75 13.09
CA TRP A 27 1.98 16.36 12.72
C TRP A 27 0.93 15.31 12.34
N SER A 28 1.29 14.33 11.50
CA SER A 28 0.39 13.22 11.11
C SER A 28 -0.05 12.42 12.34
N ILE A 29 0.86 12.07 13.25
CA ILE A 29 0.52 11.34 14.47
C ILE A 29 -0.38 12.18 15.39
N LEU A 30 0.00 13.43 15.65
CA LEU A 30 -0.76 14.33 16.53
C LEU A 30 -2.17 14.55 15.99
N PHE A 31 -2.31 14.73 14.68
CA PHE A 31 -3.60 14.92 14.05
C PHE A 31 -4.50 13.69 14.18
N ARG A 32 -3.99 12.50 13.84
CA ARG A 32 -4.72 11.23 14.00
C ARG A 32 -5.16 11.01 15.45
N PHE A 33 -4.32 11.38 16.41
CA PHE A 33 -4.64 11.34 17.83
C PHE A 33 -5.75 12.34 18.21
N CYS A 34 -5.66 13.60 17.76
CA CYS A 34 -6.67 14.62 18.00
C CYS A 34 -8.04 14.23 17.43
N VAL A 35 -8.10 13.72 16.18
CA VAL A 35 -9.34 13.22 15.57
C VAL A 35 -9.91 12.07 16.37
N SER A 36 -9.07 11.12 16.79
CA SER A 36 -9.50 9.99 17.60
C SER A 36 -10.09 10.45 18.94
N CYS A 37 -9.44 11.40 19.62
CA CYS A 37 -9.94 11.99 20.86
C CYS A 37 -11.27 12.73 20.66
N PHE A 38 -11.40 13.48 19.57
CA PHE A 38 -12.64 14.18 19.23
C PHE A 38 -13.80 13.20 18.98
N LEU A 39 -13.55 12.11 18.26
CA LEU A 39 -14.53 11.05 18.04
C LEU A 39 -14.94 10.35 19.34
N ILE A 40 -13.97 10.06 20.22
CA ILE A 40 -14.24 9.51 21.55
C ILE A 40 -15.10 10.49 22.38
N TYR A 41 -14.80 11.78 22.32
CA TYR A 41 -15.60 12.81 22.99
C TYR A 41 -17.04 12.84 22.48
N ILE A 42 -17.26 12.77 21.16
CA ILE A 42 -18.61 12.67 20.57
C ILE A 42 -19.35 11.44 21.13
N VAL A 43 -18.69 10.28 21.15
CA VAL A 43 -19.28 9.06 21.69
C VAL A 43 -19.64 9.24 23.17
N PHE A 44 -18.77 9.85 23.96
CA PHE A 44 -19.00 10.09 25.39
C PHE A 44 -20.18 11.04 25.64
N VAL A 45 -20.25 12.18 24.96
CA VAL A 45 -21.32 13.18 25.14
C VAL A 45 -22.68 12.67 24.68
N TYR A 46 -22.72 11.87 23.62
CA TYR A 46 -23.96 11.43 23.00
C TYR A 46 -24.27 9.95 23.24
N PHE A 47 -23.57 9.28 24.16
CA PHE A 47 -23.63 7.82 24.36
C PHE A 47 -25.07 7.28 24.43
N ASP A 48 -25.92 7.89 25.26
CA ASP A 48 -27.31 7.45 25.49
C ASP A 48 -28.22 7.66 24.27
N LYS A 49 -27.82 8.52 23.33
CA LYS A 49 -28.57 8.87 22.12
C LYS A 49 -27.97 8.26 20.85
N LEU A 50 -26.81 7.62 20.97
CA LEU A 50 -26.05 7.14 19.82
C LEU A 50 -26.60 5.79 19.38
N HIS A 51 -27.05 5.72 18.12
CA HIS A 51 -27.40 4.43 17.53
C HIS A 51 -26.18 3.51 17.47
N PHE A 52 -26.38 2.22 17.78
CA PHE A 52 -25.33 1.21 17.78
C PHE A 52 -24.53 1.17 16.45
N LEU A 53 -25.20 1.28 15.31
CA LEU A 53 -24.51 1.29 14.01
C LEU A 53 -23.58 2.52 13.83
N ILE A 54 -23.99 3.68 14.34
CA ILE A 54 -23.17 4.90 14.30
C ILE A 54 -21.97 4.73 15.24
N PHE A 55 -22.18 4.17 16.43
CA PHE A 55 -21.10 3.83 17.35
C PHE A 55 -20.06 2.91 16.70
N VAL A 56 -20.51 1.82 16.07
CA VAL A 56 -19.62 0.88 15.37
C VAL A 56 -18.84 1.58 14.26
N PHE A 57 -19.50 2.45 13.48
CA PHE A 57 -18.84 3.20 12.41
C PHE A 57 -17.75 4.15 12.97
N ILE A 58 -18.03 4.86 14.05
CA ILE A 58 -17.05 5.73 14.73
C ILE A 58 -15.86 4.90 15.25
N ALA A 59 -16.14 3.76 15.88
CA ALA A 59 -15.11 2.86 16.39
C ALA A 59 -14.19 2.34 15.28
N LEU A 60 -14.76 2.01 14.11
CA LEU A 60 -13.99 1.60 12.92
C LEU A 60 -13.10 2.73 12.40
N ILE A 61 -13.56 3.98 12.41
CA ILE A 61 -12.74 5.13 12.01
C ILE A 61 -11.55 5.32 12.96
N ILE A 62 -11.79 5.26 14.26
CA ILE A 62 -10.72 5.35 15.28
C ILE A 62 -9.71 4.22 15.07
N LEU A 63 -10.20 2.98 14.91
CA LEU A 63 -9.35 1.82 14.68
C LEU A 63 -8.51 1.99 13.41
N TYR A 64 -9.12 2.47 12.31
CA TYR A 64 -8.43 2.74 11.06
C TYR A 64 -7.26 3.72 11.24
N TYR A 65 -7.49 4.86 11.90
CA TYR A 65 -6.44 5.87 12.13
C TYR A 65 -5.31 5.34 13.01
N LEU A 66 -5.63 4.64 14.10
CA LEU A 66 -4.63 4.08 15.01
C LEU A 66 -3.83 2.95 14.35
N PHE A 67 -4.50 2.09 13.57
CA PHE A 67 -3.85 1.02 12.82
C PHE A 67 -2.89 1.58 11.77
N GLY A 68 -3.26 2.71 11.14
CA GLY A 68 -2.42 3.65 10.38
C GLY A 68 -1.01 3.81 10.93
N VAL A 69 -0.96 4.31 12.16
CA VAL A 69 0.25 4.65 12.89
C VAL A 69 1.03 3.40 13.27
N VAL A 70 0.33 2.36 13.75
CA VAL A 70 0.97 1.10 14.17
C VAL A 70 1.72 0.44 13.02
N LEU A 71 1.09 0.31 11.83
CA LEU A 71 1.77 -0.29 10.67
C LEU A 71 2.99 0.51 10.23
N SER A 72 2.89 1.84 10.27
CA SER A 72 3.98 2.72 9.85
C SER A 72 5.17 2.69 10.82
N LEU A 73 4.91 2.60 12.12
CA LEU A 73 5.94 2.43 13.15
C LEU A 73 6.57 1.04 13.11
N ASN A 74 5.80 0.01 12.78
CA ASN A 74 6.29 -1.36 12.71
C ASN A 74 7.10 -1.65 11.43
N LEU A 75 7.08 -0.75 10.44
CA LEU A 75 7.84 -0.90 9.21
C LEU A 75 9.34 -0.63 9.44
N LYS A 76 10.17 -1.67 9.30
CA LYS A 76 11.62 -1.59 9.47
C LYS A 76 12.33 -1.22 8.18
N ALA A 77 12.03 -1.93 7.09
CA ALA A 77 12.62 -1.69 5.77
C ALA A 77 11.70 -2.22 4.66
N ILE A 78 11.83 -1.67 3.46
CA ILE A 78 11.24 -2.20 2.24
C ILE A 78 12.37 -2.44 1.26
N GLN A 79 12.45 -3.65 0.73
CA GLN A 79 13.53 -4.11 -0.12
C GLN A 79 12.96 -4.88 -1.30
N ILE A 80 13.65 -4.81 -2.44
CA ILE A 80 13.38 -5.63 -3.61
C ILE A 80 14.65 -6.38 -3.95
N THR A 81 14.46 -7.66 -4.23
CA THR A 81 15.45 -8.59 -4.77
C THR A 81 15.08 -8.94 -6.20
N HIS A 82 15.86 -9.77 -6.87
CA HIS A 82 15.52 -10.24 -8.23
C HIS A 82 14.14 -10.89 -8.35
N ASN A 83 13.66 -11.57 -7.30
CA ASN A 83 12.43 -12.36 -7.38
C ASN A 83 11.35 -11.90 -6.42
N ASN A 84 11.72 -11.19 -5.35
CA ASN A 84 10.82 -10.92 -4.23
C ASN A 84 10.84 -9.45 -3.82
N PHE A 85 9.66 -8.95 -3.47
CA PHE A 85 9.46 -7.78 -2.64
C PHE A 85 9.39 -8.20 -1.18
N ILE A 86 10.13 -7.51 -0.32
CA ILE A 86 10.29 -7.83 1.09
C ILE A 86 9.95 -6.61 1.93
N LEU A 87 8.94 -6.74 2.79
CA LEU A 87 8.60 -5.76 3.81
C LEU A 87 9.01 -6.30 5.17
N LYS A 88 10.11 -5.74 5.69
CA LYS A 88 10.68 -6.12 6.99
C LYS A 88 9.97 -5.39 8.11
N LYS A 89 9.67 -6.09 9.20
CA LYS A 89 8.98 -5.53 10.38
C LYS A 89 9.86 -5.54 11.61
N TYR A 90 9.55 -4.66 12.57
CA TYR A 90 10.15 -4.73 13.91
C TYR A 90 9.50 -5.84 14.75
N ILE A 91 8.19 -6.04 14.59
CA ILE A 91 7.36 -6.98 15.33
C ILE A 91 6.62 -7.89 14.35
N GLY A 92 6.71 -9.19 14.60
CA GLY A 92 6.08 -10.24 13.78
C GLY A 92 6.95 -10.66 12.60
N SER A 93 6.38 -11.50 11.73
CA SER A 93 7.08 -12.00 10.55
C SER A 93 7.12 -10.97 9.42
N ASP A 94 8.26 -10.94 8.72
CA ASP A 94 8.43 -10.21 7.48
C ASP A 94 7.42 -10.69 6.43
N ILE A 95 7.05 -9.80 5.51
CA ILE A 95 6.19 -10.14 4.38
C ILE A 95 7.08 -10.29 3.16
N ILE A 96 6.96 -11.42 2.48
CA ILE A 96 7.69 -11.73 1.25
C ILE A 96 6.65 -11.98 0.16
N LEU A 97 6.71 -11.20 -0.91
CA LEU A 97 5.80 -11.28 -2.05
C LEU A 97 6.61 -11.51 -3.33
N PRO A 98 6.30 -12.55 -4.12
CA PRO A 98 6.91 -12.75 -5.42
C PRO A 98 6.61 -11.57 -6.36
N LEU A 99 7.63 -11.06 -7.05
CA LEU A 99 7.44 -10.00 -8.05
C LEU A 99 6.49 -10.48 -9.15
N GLY A 100 5.62 -9.57 -9.61
CA GLY A 100 4.58 -9.90 -10.59
C GLY A 100 3.30 -10.51 -9.99
N SER A 101 3.31 -10.90 -8.71
CA SER A 101 2.08 -11.35 -8.01
C SER A 101 1.24 -10.20 -7.44
N PHE A 102 1.76 -8.97 -7.47
CA PHE A 102 1.15 -7.78 -6.88
C PHE A 102 1.46 -6.54 -7.72
N TYR A 103 0.77 -5.45 -7.42
CA TYR A 103 1.07 -4.09 -7.85
C TYR A 103 0.99 -3.14 -6.65
N ILE A 104 1.64 -1.98 -6.77
CA ILE A 104 1.68 -0.94 -5.72
C ILE A 104 0.91 0.26 -6.24
N CYS A 105 0.13 0.91 -5.38
CA CYS A 105 -0.61 2.12 -5.68
C CYS A 105 -0.46 3.16 -4.58
N GLU A 106 -0.60 4.42 -4.97
CA GLU A 106 -0.82 5.53 -4.06
C GLU A 106 -2.32 5.72 -3.83
N GLU A 107 -2.73 5.71 -2.57
CA GLU A 107 -4.09 6.04 -2.17
C GLU A 107 -4.05 7.36 -1.39
N ASP A 108 -5.04 8.20 -1.65
CA ASP A 108 -5.31 9.36 -0.81
C ASP A 108 -6.09 8.92 0.44
N GLU A 109 -5.82 9.58 1.56
CA GLU A 109 -6.69 9.46 2.73
C GLU A 109 -8.09 9.97 2.42
N ILE A 110 -9.11 9.36 3.04
CA ILE A 110 -10.51 9.79 2.95
C ILE A 110 -10.63 11.30 3.22
N LEU A 111 -9.77 11.81 4.10
CA LEU A 111 -9.56 13.23 4.32
C LEU A 111 -8.05 13.50 4.24
N LYS A 112 -7.61 14.10 3.13
CA LYS A 112 -6.20 14.47 2.90
C LYS A 112 -5.79 15.64 3.80
N ILE A 113 -5.50 15.34 5.06
CA ILE A 113 -5.21 16.33 6.11
C ILE A 113 -3.73 16.36 6.51
N SER A 114 -2.98 15.33 6.11
CA SER A 114 -1.52 15.30 6.20
C SER A 114 -0.87 15.24 4.82
N PHE A 115 0.41 15.62 4.78
CA PHE A 115 1.27 15.52 3.60
C PHE A 115 1.80 14.10 3.38
N ASP A 116 1.18 13.13 4.05
CA ASP A 116 1.52 11.74 3.85
C ASP A 116 0.71 11.13 2.71
N THR A 117 1.36 10.21 2.01
CA THR A 117 0.76 9.37 0.99
C THR A 117 0.63 7.96 1.55
N ILE A 118 -0.52 7.33 1.33
CA ILE A 118 -0.72 5.93 1.67
C ILE A 118 -0.23 5.09 0.49
N ILE A 119 0.80 4.29 0.71
CA ILE A 119 1.26 3.32 -0.29
C ILE A 119 0.60 1.97 -0.02
N THR A 120 -0.21 1.49 -0.94
CA THR A 120 -0.95 0.22 -0.82
C THR A 120 -0.38 -0.85 -1.74
N ILE A 121 -0.21 -2.08 -1.23
CA ILE A 121 0.15 -3.26 -2.01
C ILE A 121 -1.09 -4.11 -2.28
N ARG A 122 -1.38 -4.41 -3.54
CA ARG A 122 -2.59 -5.12 -3.99
C ARG A 122 -2.21 -6.32 -4.87
N LYS A 123 -2.96 -7.43 -4.77
CA LYS A 123 -2.67 -8.63 -5.56
C LYS A 123 -2.98 -8.41 -7.02
N LEU A 124 -2.11 -8.92 -7.89
CA LEU A 124 -2.44 -9.09 -9.29
C LEU A 124 -3.44 -10.26 -9.42
N ALA A 125 -4.39 -10.18 -10.36
CA ALA A 125 -5.23 -11.30 -10.80
C ALA A 125 -6.26 -11.90 -9.81
N THR A 126 -6.60 -11.29 -8.68
CA THR A 126 -7.67 -11.85 -7.81
C THR A 126 -8.63 -10.80 -7.28
N LYS A 127 -9.92 -11.15 -7.23
CA LYS A 127 -10.96 -10.41 -6.49
C LYS A 127 -10.79 -10.49 -4.96
N ALA A 128 -9.74 -11.17 -4.48
CA ALA A 128 -9.47 -11.30 -3.07
C ALA A 128 -9.13 -9.92 -2.51
N ILE A 129 -9.88 -9.51 -1.48
CA ILE A 129 -9.52 -8.40 -0.62
C ILE A 129 -8.27 -8.87 0.13
N LEU A 130 -7.09 -8.70 -0.47
CA LEU A 130 -5.87 -8.78 0.31
C LEU A 130 -5.94 -7.73 1.43
N PRO A 131 -5.31 -7.98 2.57
CA PRO A 131 -5.07 -6.91 3.53
C PRO A 131 -4.42 -5.77 2.75
N LYS A 132 -5.08 -4.60 2.72
CA LYS A 132 -4.42 -3.39 2.23
C LYS A 132 -3.21 -3.19 3.11
N TYR A 133 -2.04 -3.49 2.60
CA TYR A 133 -0.80 -3.19 3.29
C TYR A 133 -0.51 -1.74 2.98
N PHE A 134 -0.83 -0.87 3.93
CA PHE A 134 -0.48 0.51 3.85
C PHE A 134 0.79 0.80 4.64
N PHE A 135 1.59 1.72 4.13
CA PHE A 135 2.51 2.48 4.96
C PHE A 135 2.44 3.95 4.57
N ILE A 136 2.72 4.78 5.56
CA ILE A 136 2.69 6.23 5.44
C ILE A 136 4.04 6.69 4.88
N ASP A 137 4.03 7.29 3.69
CA ASP A 137 5.18 7.96 3.06
C ASP A 137 5.04 9.48 3.17
N PHE A 138 6.14 10.20 3.43
CA PHE A 138 6.12 11.67 3.60
C PHE A 138 6.81 12.40 2.45
N SER A 139 6.76 11.83 1.24
CA SER A 139 7.38 12.39 0.02
C SER A 139 8.87 12.69 0.16
N ASN A 140 9.55 12.01 1.08
CA ASN A 140 10.97 12.18 1.39
C ASN A 140 11.75 10.89 1.10
N THR A 141 11.16 10.02 0.30
CA THR A 141 11.67 8.69 -0.03
C THR A 141 11.83 8.53 -1.53
N ASN A 142 12.57 7.51 -1.92
CA ASN A 142 12.71 7.10 -3.31
C ASN A 142 11.59 6.14 -3.75
N ILE A 143 10.42 6.15 -3.08
CA ILE A 143 9.36 5.16 -3.33
C ILE A 143 8.88 5.16 -4.78
N GLN A 144 8.94 6.29 -5.48
CA GLN A 144 8.59 6.39 -6.91
C GLN A 144 9.44 5.49 -7.81
N GLU A 145 10.69 5.21 -7.44
CA GLU A 145 11.57 4.30 -8.19
C GLU A 145 11.05 2.85 -8.20
N ILE A 146 10.16 2.51 -7.26
CA ILE A 146 9.59 1.18 -7.17
C ILE A 146 8.78 0.82 -8.40
N TYR A 147 8.07 1.80 -8.98
CA TYR A 147 7.20 1.60 -10.12
C TYR A 147 7.99 1.09 -11.32
N GLU A 148 9.09 1.75 -11.66
CA GLU A 148 9.97 1.33 -12.75
C GLU A 148 10.64 -0.02 -12.47
N THR A 149 11.01 -0.27 -11.20
CA THR A 149 11.64 -1.52 -10.78
C THR A 149 10.73 -2.74 -10.96
N ILE A 150 9.44 -2.62 -10.60
CA ILE A 150 8.50 -3.76 -10.64
C ILE A 150 7.69 -3.86 -11.94
N LYS A 151 7.63 -2.78 -12.73
CA LYS A 151 6.90 -2.71 -14.01
C LYS A 151 7.16 -3.90 -14.95
N PRO A 152 8.41 -4.33 -15.22
CA PRO A 152 8.66 -5.45 -16.13
C PRO A 152 8.07 -6.78 -15.60
N TYR A 153 8.07 -6.99 -14.28
CA TYR A 153 7.50 -8.19 -13.66
C TYR A 153 5.98 -8.21 -13.74
N ILE A 154 5.34 -7.05 -13.51
CA ILE A 154 3.89 -6.89 -13.67
C ILE A 154 3.51 -7.15 -15.14
N LYS A 155 4.21 -6.52 -16.09
CA LYS A 155 3.96 -6.72 -17.53
C LYS A 155 4.07 -8.18 -17.93
N ASN A 156 5.17 -8.85 -17.57
CA ASN A 156 5.34 -10.27 -17.91
C ASN A 156 4.24 -11.15 -17.28
N SER A 157 3.83 -10.84 -16.04
CA SER A 157 2.74 -11.55 -15.37
C SER A 157 1.40 -11.35 -16.08
N LEU A 158 1.10 -10.12 -16.52
CA LEU A 158 -0.09 -9.82 -17.31
C LEU A 158 -0.08 -10.51 -18.67
N ILE A 159 1.07 -10.69 -19.32
CA ILE A 159 1.16 -11.45 -20.59
C ILE A 159 0.89 -12.94 -20.36
N GLN A 160 1.39 -13.51 -19.26
CA GLN A 160 1.25 -14.95 -18.96
C GLN A 160 -0.10 -15.32 -18.31
N MET A 161 -0.85 -14.33 -17.84
CA MET A 161 -2.12 -14.51 -17.14
C MET A 161 -3.18 -15.19 -18.02
N ASN A 162 -4.09 -15.95 -17.43
CA ASN A 162 -5.26 -16.45 -18.18
C ASN A 162 -6.15 -15.29 -18.65
N GLN A 163 -6.95 -15.54 -19.70
CA GLN A 163 -7.74 -14.48 -20.33
C GLN A 163 -8.79 -13.86 -19.39
N ASN A 164 -9.39 -14.66 -18.50
CA ASN A 164 -10.45 -14.18 -17.60
C ASN A 164 -9.90 -13.20 -16.56
N ASP A 165 -8.79 -13.54 -15.91
CA ASP A 165 -8.14 -12.71 -14.91
C ASP A 165 -7.52 -11.46 -15.55
N TYR A 166 -6.93 -11.60 -16.75
CA TYR A 166 -6.42 -10.48 -17.52
C TYR A 166 -7.53 -9.47 -17.85
N ASN A 167 -8.64 -9.94 -18.42
CA ASN A 167 -9.79 -9.08 -18.74
C ASN A 167 -10.38 -8.44 -17.47
N CYS A 168 -10.42 -9.17 -16.35
CA CYS A 168 -10.89 -8.63 -15.07
C CYS A 168 -9.98 -7.50 -14.57
N PHE A 169 -8.66 -7.64 -14.68
CA PHE A 169 -7.71 -6.61 -14.32
C PHE A 169 -7.78 -5.40 -15.27
N LYS A 170 -7.78 -5.64 -16.59
CA LYS A 170 -7.82 -4.60 -17.63
C LYS A 170 -9.08 -3.75 -17.54
N ASN A 171 -10.25 -4.35 -17.32
CA ASN A 171 -11.54 -3.65 -17.40
C ASN A 171 -11.98 -3.01 -16.09
N ASN A 172 -11.41 -3.40 -14.94
CA ASN A 172 -11.83 -2.86 -13.66
C ASN A 172 -10.96 -1.66 -13.25
N SER A 173 -11.54 -0.46 -13.34
CA SER A 173 -10.87 0.79 -12.93
C SER A 173 -10.46 0.77 -11.46
N PHE A 174 -11.19 0.07 -10.58
CA PHE A 174 -10.85 -0.04 -9.16
C PHE A 174 -9.52 -0.78 -8.92
N PHE A 175 -9.14 -1.70 -9.80
CA PHE A 175 -7.82 -2.34 -9.70
C PHE A 175 -6.69 -1.41 -10.16
N LYS A 176 -6.98 -0.35 -10.90
CA LYS A 176 -5.97 0.57 -11.44
C LYS A 176 -5.96 1.92 -10.72
N GLU A 177 -6.87 2.11 -9.78
CA GLU A 177 -6.95 3.32 -8.96
C GLU A 177 -5.64 3.47 -8.15
N GLY A 178 -5.03 4.66 -8.25
CA GLY A 178 -3.76 4.96 -7.58
C GLY A 178 -2.50 4.50 -8.31
N LEU A 179 -2.61 3.86 -9.49
CA LEU A 179 -1.46 3.67 -10.37
C LEU A 179 -1.13 4.98 -11.10
N PRO A 180 0.15 5.24 -11.42
CA PRO A 180 0.52 6.34 -12.30
C PRO A 180 -0.21 6.24 -13.66
N SER A 181 -0.51 7.39 -14.27
CA SER A 181 -1.08 7.44 -15.62
C SER A 181 -0.15 6.75 -16.61
N ASP A 182 -0.71 5.96 -17.53
CA ASP A 182 0.03 5.24 -18.57
C ASP A 182 1.11 4.27 -18.02
N TYR A 183 0.98 3.86 -16.75
CA TYR A 183 1.91 2.93 -16.13
C TYR A 183 1.94 1.56 -16.83
N ILE A 184 0.78 1.12 -17.33
CA ILE A 184 0.60 -0.16 -18.04
C ILE A 184 0.09 0.13 -19.46
N ASP A 185 0.89 -0.26 -20.46
CA ASP A 185 0.49 -0.25 -21.86
C ASP A 185 -0.27 -1.56 -22.18
N PHE A 186 -1.60 -1.47 -22.21
CA PHE A 186 -2.44 -2.64 -22.49
C PHE A 186 -2.43 -3.03 -23.96
N ASP A 187 -2.19 -2.09 -24.88
CA ASP A 187 -2.18 -2.37 -26.32
C ASP A 187 -0.93 -3.17 -26.68
N GLU A 188 0.22 -2.82 -26.07
CA GLU A 188 1.44 -3.60 -26.16
C GLU A 188 1.25 -5.02 -25.57
N ILE A 189 0.61 -5.13 -24.41
CA ILE A 189 0.36 -6.44 -23.76
C ILE A 189 -0.57 -7.30 -24.61
N ASP A 190 -1.63 -6.73 -25.19
CA ASP A 190 -2.56 -7.45 -26.07
C ASP A 190 -1.83 -8.03 -27.29
N THR A 191 -1.01 -7.20 -27.95
CA THR A 191 -0.20 -7.62 -29.10
C THR A 191 0.73 -8.79 -28.73
N LEU A 192 1.40 -8.71 -27.58
CA LEU A 192 2.29 -9.77 -27.10
C LEU A 192 1.57 -11.06 -26.68
N ARG A 193 0.30 -10.95 -26.25
CA ARG A 193 -0.55 -12.10 -25.92
C ARG A 193 -1.05 -12.81 -27.18
N GLU A 194 -1.41 -12.07 -28.22
CA GLU A 194 -1.83 -12.63 -29.52
C GLU A 194 -0.72 -13.41 -30.20
N VAL A 195 0.52 -12.90 -30.18
CA VAL A 195 1.69 -13.58 -30.79
C VAL A 195 2.05 -14.90 -30.09
N ARG A 196 1.61 -15.10 -28.83
CA ARG A 196 1.90 -16.31 -28.03
C ARG A 196 0.80 -17.38 -28.09
N GLN A 197 -0.37 -17.07 -28.67
CA GLN A 197 -1.48 -18.01 -28.86
C GLN A 197 -1.36 -18.73 -30.20
#